data_AF-A0A7W1Q0C9-F1
#
_entry.id   AF-A0A7W1Q0C9-F1
#
_cell.length_a   1.000
_cell.length_b   1.000
_cell.length_c   1.000
_cell.angle_alpha   90.00
_cell.angle_beta   90.00
_cell.angle_gamma   90.00
#
_symmetry.space_group_name_H-M   'P 1'
#
loop_
_entity.id
_entity.type
_entity.pdbx_description
1 polymer ?
#
loop_
_entity_poly.entity_id
_entity_poly.type
_entity_poly.pdbx_seq_one_letter_code
_entity_poly.pdbx_strand_id
1 'polypeptide(L)'
;MPSPRRTASAVAAIVASSALMLSACGSSPAAPQAANGPVELSVSLFGTFGYDEVGLFKKYEAAHPGVTIKYESTQGEDKYWPALQTRLASGQGVADVQGIEVSRIADVVANQENLWTDLRNTPAKDGIAGYLPWKESAATTKDGAVLGMGTDIGPTGICYRTDLLAKAGLPTEPAALATAMPDWNAYLALGAKYKA
;
A
#
# COMPACT_ATOMS: atom_id res chain seq x y z
N MET A 1 -14.40 -40.16 82.88
CA MET A 1 -13.13 -40.91 82.93
C MET A 1 -12.27 -40.49 81.74
N PRO A 2 -10.93 -40.42 81.90
CA PRO A 2 -10.17 -39.20 81.61
C PRO A 2 -9.46 -39.15 80.24
N SER A 3 -9.02 -37.93 79.92
CA SER A 3 -8.17 -37.43 78.82
C SER A 3 -6.72 -38.00 78.85
N PRO A 4 -5.66 -37.45 78.19
CA PRO A 4 -5.51 -36.34 77.20
C PRO A 4 -4.53 -36.67 76.02
N ARG A 5 -4.28 -35.78 75.05
CA ARG A 5 -3.13 -34.81 74.97
C ARG A 5 -3.33 -33.94 73.70
N ARG A 6 -3.47 -32.60 73.78
CA ARG A 6 -2.43 -31.52 73.86
C ARG A 6 -1.63 -31.40 72.53
N THR A 7 -1.48 -30.26 71.84
CA THR A 7 -1.20 -28.85 72.22
C THR A 7 -1.57 -27.89 71.06
N ALA A 8 -2.33 -26.80 71.29
CA ALA A 8 -1.91 -25.38 71.51
C ALA A 8 -1.38 -24.64 70.26
N SER A 9 -2.17 -23.72 69.67
CA SER A 9 -2.08 -22.23 69.75
C SER A 9 -1.11 -21.63 68.70
N ALA A 10 -1.38 -20.55 67.97
CA ALA A 10 -2.06 -19.31 68.35
C ALA A 10 -2.64 -18.53 67.15
N VAL A 11 -3.59 -17.65 67.49
CA VAL A 11 -4.30 -16.65 66.66
C VAL A 11 -3.48 -15.36 66.57
N ALA A 12 -3.51 -14.69 65.42
CA ALA A 12 -3.56 -13.22 65.33
C ALA A 12 -4.00 -12.77 63.94
N ALA A 13 -5.23 -12.25 63.85
CA ALA A 13 -5.69 -11.40 62.75
C ALA A 13 -5.40 -9.93 63.10
N ILE A 14 -5.09 -9.09 62.12
CA ILE A 14 -5.45 -7.66 62.08
C ILE A 14 -5.55 -7.22 60.60
N VAL A 15 -6.64 -6.52 60.34
CA VAL A 15 -7.15 -5.89 59.11
C VAL A 15 -6.59 -4.47 58.98
N ALA A 16 -6.30 -3.96 57.77
CA ALA A 16 -6.69 -2.60 57.34
C ALA A 16 -6.28 -2.25 55.90
N SER A 17 -7.26 -1.70 55.19
CA SER A 17 -7.33 -1.19 53.82
C SER A 17 -6.45 0.05 53.53
N SER A 18 -6.08 0.25 52.27
CA SER A 18 -5.78 1.57 51.68
C SER A 18 -6.06 1.50 50.17
N ALA A 19 -7.27 1.87 49.73
CA ALA A 19 -7.63 3.22 49.26
C ALA A 19 -7.13 3.51 47.83
N LEU A 20 -8.09 3.48 46.90
CA LEU A 20 -8.04 4.06 45.56
C LEU A 20 -7.55 5.52 45.60
N MET A 21 -6.61 5.85 44.71
CA MET A 21 -6.32 7.24 44.32
C MET A 21 -6.68 7.40 42.85
N LEU A 22 -7.89 7.93 42.62
CA LEU A 22 -8.31 8.51 41.36
C LEU A 22 -7.99 10.01 41.45
N SER A 23 -6.97 10.50 40.76
CA SER A 23 -6.79 11.93 40.48
C SER A 23 -5.62 12.19 39.53
N ALA A 24 -5.93 12.51 38.28
CA ALA A 24 -5.20 13.52 37.51
C ALA A 24 -6.04 13.95 36.30
N CYS A 25 -7.02 14.82 36.55
CA CYS A 25 -7.49 15.74 35.51
C CYS A 25 -6.35 16.74 35.27
N GLY A 26 -5.69 16.62 34.12
CA GLY A 26 -4.74 17.60 33.61
C GLY A 26 -5.02 17.82 32.13
N SER A 27 -5.77 18.86 31.81
CA SER A 27 -5.94 19.34 30.44
C SER A 27 -4.60 19.92 29.97
N SER A 28 -3.80 19.09 29.32
CA SER A 28 -2.68 19.48 28.47
C SER A 28 -2.77 18.58 27.24
N PRO A 29 -2.59 19.11 26.02
CA PRO A 29 -2.58 18.26 24.84
C PRO A 29 -1.44 17.26 25.03
N ALA A 30 -1.79 15.99 25.20
CA ALA A 30 -0.83 14.92 25.23
C ALA A 30 -0.09 14.99 23.89
N ALA A 31 1.19 15.35 23.94
CA ALA A 31 2.08 15.13 22.81
C ALA A 31 1.93 13.65 22.41
N PRO A 32 1.86 13.31 21.12
CA PRO A 32 1.70 11.93 20.69
C PRO A 32 2.84 11.12 21.30
N GLN A 33 2.47 10.27 22.25
CA GLN A 33 3.37 9.30 22.83
C GLN A 33 3.74 8.36 21.69
N ALA A 34 4.99 8.42 21.24
CA ALA A 34 5.53 7.43 20.32
C ALA A 34 5.28 6.06 20.95
N ALA A 35 4.42 5.25 20.32
CA ALA A 35 4.14 3.91 20.77
C ALA A 35 5.42 3.09 20.57
N ASN A 36 6.25 3.00 21.60
CA ASN A 36 7.50 2.23 21.62
C ASN A 36 7.24 0.72 21.74
N GLY A 37 6.20 0.22 21.06
CA GLY A 37 5.83 -1.19 21.01
C GLY A 37 6.10 -1.80 19.63
N PRO A 38 6.06 -3.13 19.50
CA PRO A 38 6.14 -3.80 18.21
C PRO A 38 5.07 -3.27 17.25
N VAL A 39 5.46 -2.98 16.02
CA VAL A 39 4.57 -2.53 14.94
C VAL A 39 4.35 -3.69 13.98
N GLU A 40 3.10 -4.12 13.82
CA GLU A 40 2.72 -5.00 12.72
C GLU A 40 2.16 -4.14 11.58
N LEU A 41 2.82 -4.18 10.42
CA LEU A 41 2.44 -3.43 9.22
C LEU A 41 1.83 -4.39 8.20
N SER A 42 0.55 -4.23 7.91
CA SER A 42 -0.15 -5.05 6.92
C SER A 42 -0.06 -4.44 5.52
N VAL A 43 0.26 -5.27 4.53
CA VAL A 43 0.43 -4.88 3.13
C VAL A 43 -0.41 -5.80 2.26
N SER A 44 -1.40 -5.25 1.55
CA SER A 44 -2.26 -6.00 0.64
C SER A 44 -2.07 -5.51 -0.79
N LEU A 45 -1.55 -6.37 -1.67
CA LEU A 45 -1.31 -6.07 -3.07
C LEU A 45 -2.08 -7.05 -3.98
N PHE A 46 -1.85 -6.93 -5.28
CA PHE A 46 -2.39 -7.83 -6.29
C PHE A 46 -1.31 -8.30 -7.27
N GLY A 47 -1.43 -9.51 -7.78
CA GLY A 47 -0.45 -10.10 -8.70
C GLY A 47 0.95 -10.15 -8.08
N THR A 48 1.95 -9.69 -8.83
CA THR A 48 3.36 -9.71 -8.41
C THR A 48 3.98 -8.35 -8.61
N PHE A 49 4.12 -7.59 -7.52
CA PHE A 49 4.84 -6.31 -7.51
C PHE A 49 6.36 -6.50 -7.39
N GLY A 50 6.82 -7.73 -7.08
CA GLY A 50 8.24 -8.08 -6.98
C GLY A 50 8.88 -7.76 -5.62
N TYR A 51 8.16 -7.12 -4.69
CA TYR A 51 8.73 -6.66 -3.41
C TYR A 51 9.18 -7.82 -2.51
N ASP A 52 8.38 -8.88 -2.38
CA ASP A 52 8.76 -10.02 -1.56
C ASP A 52 9.85 -10.86 -2.26
N GLU A 53 9.74 -11.03 -3.57
CA GLU A 53 10.65 -11.82 -4.40
C GLU A 53 12.09 -11.30 -4.36
N VAL A 54 12.27 -9.97 -4.29
CA VAL A 54 13.59 -9.33 -4.14
C VAL A 54 13.99 -9.11 -2.67
N GLY A 55 13.20 -9.64 -1.73
CA GLY A 55 13.43 -9.60 -0.29
C GLY A 55 13.27 -8.22 0.33
N LEU A 56 12.49 -7.31 -0.28
CA LEU A 56 12.35 -5.94 0.18
C LEU A 56 11.71 -5.86 1.58
N PHE A 57 10.68 -6.67 1.86
CA PHE A 57 10.05 -6.70 3.18
C PHE A 57 11.03 -7.13 4.28
N LYS A 58 11.80 -8.21 4.04
CA LYS A 58 12.83 -8.66 4.98
C LYS A 58 13.92 -7.61 5.21
N LYS A 59 14.34 -6.91 4.14
CA LYS A 59 15.30 -5.79 4.26
C LYS A 59 14.72 -4.66 5.10
N TYR A 60 13.44 -4.34 4.93
CA TYR A 60 12.77 -3.31 5.70
C TYR A 60 12.67 -3.68 7.19
N GLU A 61 12.25 -4.90 7.52
CA GLU A 61 12.21 -5.40 8.91
C GLU A 61 13.60 -5.39 9.57
N ALA A 62 14.65 -5.79 8.83
CA ALA A 62 16.01 -5.76 9.33
C ALA A 62 16.52 -4.33 9.61
N ALA A 63 16.12 -3.36 8.78
CA ALA A 63 16.46 -1.96 8.95
C ALA A 63 15.63 -1.25 10.03
N HIS A 64 14.47 -1.79 10.39
CA HIS A 64 13.53 -1.21 11.36
C HIS A 64 13.18 -2.23 12.45
N PRO A 65 14.07 -2.43 13.44
CA PRO A 65 13.82 -3.34 14.54
C PRO A 65 12.49 -3.05 15.24
N GLY A 66 11.67 -4.08 15.45
CA GLY A 66 10.34 -3.97 16.04
C GLY A 66 9.20 -3.83 15.02
N VAL A 67 9.50 -3.72 13.71
CA VAL A 67 8.50 -3.82 12.65
C VAL A 67 8.39 -5.27 12.15
N THR A 68 7.17 -5.75 11.97
CA THR A 68 6.85 -7.02 11.29
C THR A 68 5.88 -6.73 10.15
N ILE A 69 6.15 -7.23 8.96
CA ILE A 69 5.31 -7.02 7.77
C ILE A 69 4.43 -8.24 7.52
N LYS A 70 3.11 -8.02 7.46
CA LYS A 70 2.12 -9.02 7.03
C LYS A 70 1.73 -8.74 5.59
N TYR A 71 2.38 -9.45 4.67
CA TYR A 71 2.13 -9.32 3.25
C TYR A 71 1.11 -10.35 2.76
N GLU A 72 0.10 -9.88 2.03
CA GLU A 72 -0.79 -10.70 1.21
C GLU A 72 -0.85 -10.18 -0.23
N SER A 73 -1.05 -11.09 -1.17
CA SER A 73 -1.31 -10.74 -2.58
C SER A 73 -2.51 -11.50 -3.11
N THR A 74 -3.48 -10.77 -3.65
CA THR A 74 -4.61 -11.36 -4.36
C THR A 74 -4.22 -11.65 -5.81
N GLN A 75 -4.56 -12.84 -6.32
CA GLN A 75 -4.28 -13.20 -7.71
C GLN A 75 -5.22 -12.43 -8.66
N GLY A 76 -4.70 -11.33 -9.20
CA GLY A 76 -5.38 -10.49 -10.20
C GLY A 76 -6.02 -9.23 -9.60
N GLU A 77 -5.93 -8.12 -10.35
CA GLU A 77 -6.56 -6.84 -9.98
C GLU A 77 -8.09 -6.94 -9.98
N ASP A 78 -8.63 -7.75 -10.90
CA ASP A 78 -10.07 -7.97 -11.11
C ASP A 78 -10.79 -8.53 -9.88
N LYS A 79 -10.08 -9.31 -9.05
CA LYS A 79 -10.59 -9.83 -7.76
C LYS A 79 -10.23 -8.93 -6.60
N TYR A 80 -9.03 -8.37 -6.64
CA TYR A 80 -8.51 -7.51 -5.58
C TYR A 80 -9.37 -6.25 -5.41
N TRP A 81 -9.69 -5.56 -6.51
CA TRP A 81 -10.35 -4.27 -6.46
C TRP A 81 -11.76 -4.35 -5.84
N PRO A 82 -12.67 -5.25 -6.26
CA PRO A 82 -13.98 -5.39 -5.61
C PRO A 82 -13.89 -5.76 -4.12
N ALA A 83 -12.91 -6.58 -3.73
CA ALA A 83 -12.68 -6.94 -2.33
C ALA A 83 -12.18 -5.74 -1.50
N LEU A 84 -11.25 -4.95 -2.04
CA LEU A 84 -10.81 -3.70 -1.43
C LEU A 84 -11.98 -2.72 -1.26
N GLN A 85 -12.78 -2.51 -2.30
CA GLN A 85 -13.97 -1.64 -2.23
C GLN A 85 -14.95 -2.09 -1.13
N THR A 86 -15.17 -3.40 -0.98
CA THR A 86 -16.02 -3.95 0.09
C THR A 86 -15.46 -3.64 1.48
N ARG A 87 -14.14 -3.79 1.67
CA ARG A 87 -13.45 -3.52 2.95
C ARG A 87 -13.43 -2.03 3.29
N LEU A 88 -13.22 -1.17 2.29
CA LEU A 88 -13.29 0.28 2.45
C LEU A 88 -14.71 0.73 2.84
N ALA A 89 -15.74 0.19 2.18
CA ALA A 89 -17.13 0.51 2.50
C ALA A 89 -17.57 0.03 3.90
N SER A 90 -17.03 -1.11 4.36
CA SER A 90 -17.32 -1.61 5.71
C SER A 90 -16.48 -0.94 6.81
N GLY A 91 -15.39 -0.26 6.44
CA GLY A 91 -14.41 0.29 7.37
C GLY A 91 -13.63 -0.79 8.14
N GLN A 92 -13.61 -2.03 7.67
CA GLN A 92 -13.02 -3.17 8.37
C GLN A 92 -12.11 -4.00 7.46
N GLY A 93 -10.98 -4.45 8.01
CA GLY A 93 -10.06 -5.39 7.35
C GLY A 93 -9.23 -4.79 6.22
N VAL A 94 -9.18 -3.46 6.10
CA VAL A 94 -8.28 -2.76 5.18
C VAL A 94 -6.87 -2.83 5.77
N ALA A 95 -5.92 -3.36 5.02
CA ALA A 95 -4.51 -3.34 5.38
C ALA A 95 -3.94 -1.91 5.31
N ASP A 96 -2.87 -1.65 6.06
CA ASP A 96 -2.24 -0.33 6.21
C ASP A 96 -1.69 0.21 4.88
N VAL A 97 -1.17 -0.68 4.03
CA VAL A 97 -0.70 -0.36 2.68
C VAL A 97 -1.51 -1.14 1.65
N GLN A 98 -2.09 -0.42 0.69
CA GLN A 98 -2.88 -0.97 -0.40
C GLN A 98 -2.22 -0.69 -1.75
N GLY A 99 -2.21 -1.69 -2.63
CA GLY A 99 -1.93 -1.46 -4.04
C GLY A 99 -3.13 -0.79 -4.73
N ILE A 100 -2.87 0.19 -5.59
CA ILE A 100 -3.90 0.84 -6.42
C ILE A 100 -3.42 0.89 -7.87
N GLU A 101 -4.19 0.28 -8.77
CA GLU A 101 -3.88 0.25 -10.19
C GLU A 101 -4.21 1.61 -10.84
N VAL A 102 -3.49 2.00 -11.90
CA VAL A 102 -3.64 3.34 -12.50
C VAL A 102 -5.02 3.56 -13.14
N SER A 103 -5.72 2.51 -13.57
CA SER A 103 -7.11 2.58 -14.02
C SER A 103 -8.10 2.90 -12.90
N ARG A 104 -7.69 2.75 -11.62
CA ARG A 104 -8.53 3.02 -10.43
C ARG A 104 -8.19 4.33 -9.74
N ILE A 105 -6.95 4.82 -9.85
CA ILE A 105 -6.52 6.01 -9.10
C ILE A 105 -7.36 7.25 -9.41
N ALA A 106 -7.86 7.39 -10.65
CA ALA A 106 -8.74 8.49 -11.02
C ALA A 106 -10.07 8.48 -10.23
N ASP A 107 -10.65 7.30 -10.00
CA ASP A 107 -11.86 7.15 -9.17
C ASP A 107 -11.55 7.40 -7.70
N VAL A 108 -10.40 6.89 -7.21
CA VAL A 108 -9.94 7.12 -5.84
C VAL A 108 -9.82 8.62 -5.55
N VAL A 109 -9.12 9.34 -6.42
CA VAL A 109 -8.90 10.78 -6.29
C VAL A 109 -10.19 11.58 -6.41
N ALA A 110 -11.15 11.13 -7.24
CA ALA A 110 -12.39 11.88 -7.46
C ALA A 110 -13.48 11.61 -6.42
N ASN A 111 -13.54 10.37 -5.91
CA ASN A 111 -14.72 9.86 -5.20
C ASN A 111 -14.41 9.19 -3.87
N GLN A 112 -13.13 8.91 -3.55
CA GLN A 112 -12.74 8.15 -2.36
C GLN A 112 -11.68 8.87 -1.52
N GLU A 113 -11.38 10.14 -1.80
CA GLU A 113 -10.28 10.91 -1.20
C GLU A 113 -10.28 10.91 0.34
N ASN A 114 -11.46 10.89 0.95
CA ASN A 114 -11.65 10.87 2.40
C ASN A 114 -11.32 9.51 3.05
N LEU A 115 -11.10 8.45 2.27
CA LEU A 115 -10.73 7.12 2.75
C LEU A 115 -9.21 6.92 2.78
N TRP A 116 -8.44 7.86 2.26
CA TRP A 116 -6.99 7.74 2.09
C TRP A 116 -6.24 8.82 2.87
N THR A 117 -5.04 8.48 3.32
CA THR A 117 -4.17 9.44 4.02
C THR A 117 -3.55 10.40 3.02
N ASP A 118 -3.64 11.71 3.27
CA ASP A 118 -2.85 12.70 2.54
C ASP A 118 -1.37 12.56 2.92
N LEU A 119 -0.58 12.00 2.01
CA LEU A 119 0.83 11.68 2.24
C LEU A 119 1.70 12.92 2.47
N ARG A 120 1.24 14.11 2.06
CA ARG A 120 1.94 15.38 2.36
C ARG A 120 2.01 15.67 3.86
N ASN A 121 1.09 15.10 4.63
CA ASN A 121 1.04 15.25 6.09
C ASN A 121 1.83 14.16 6.82
N THR A 122 2.56 13.31 6.07
CA THR A 122 3.36 12.20 6.61
C THR A 122 4.84 12.42 6.29
N PRO A 123 5.76 11.62 6.86
CA PRO A 123 7.16 11.61 6.44
C PRO A 123 7.38 11.27 4.96
N ALA A 124 6.39 10.65 4.28
CA ALA A 124 6.50 10.33 2.85
C ALA A 124 6.54 11.58 1.95
N LYS A 125 6.15 12.75 2.46
CA LYS A 125 6.12 14.02 1.71
C LYS A 125 7.45 14.33 0.99
N ASP A 126 8.56 13.97 1.61
CA ASP A 126 9.90 14.26 1.08
C ASP A 126 10.24 13.37 -0.14
N GLY A 127 9.51 12.26 -0.32
CA GLY A 127 9.64 11.37 -1.47
C GLY A 127 8.68 11.68 -2.62
N ILE A 128 7.72 12.60 -2.45
CA ILE A 128 6.71 12.89 -3.48
C ILE A 128 7.36 13.54 -4.72
N ALA A 129 8.35 14.41 -4.53
CA ALA A 129 8.97 15.21 -5.60
C ALA A 129 9.96 14.43 -6.51
N GLY A 130 9.91 13.09 -6.54
CA GLY A 130 10.83 12.25 -7.31
C GLY A 130 10.24 11.62 -8.59
N TYR A 131 8.95 11.82 -8.85
CA TYR A 131 8.24 11.14 -9.94
C TYR A 131 8.12 11.99 -11.20
N LEU A 132 7.78 11.32 -12.32
CA LEU A 132 7.35 12.02 -13.52
C LEU A 132 6.08 12.85 -13.19
N PRO A 133 5.96 14.10 -13.68
CA PRO A 133 4.86 14.99 -13.28
C PRO A 133 3.46 14.38 -13.46
N TRP A 134 3.25 13.64 -14.55
CA TRP A 134 1.97 12.98 -14.83
C TRP A 134 1.65 11.84 -13.85
N LYS A 135 2.68 11.19 -13.29
CA LYS A 135 2.51 10.08 -12.33
C LYS A 135 2.11 10.63 -10.97
N GLU A 136 2.77 11.69 -10.53
CA GLU A 136 2.41 12.42 -9.30
C GLU A 136 0.99 13.01 -9.40
N SER A 137 0.70 13.71 -10.49
CA SER A 137 -0.61 14.36 -10.66
C SER A 137 -1.77 13.37 -10.70
N ALA A 138 -1.55 12.14 -11.17
CA ALA A 138 -2.60 11.12 -11.25
C ALA A 138 -3.13 10.69 -9.86
N ALA A 139 -2.31 10.82 -8.82
CA ALA A 139 -2.67 10.49 -7.44
C ALA A 139 -2.94 11.73 -6.57
N THR A 140 -3.06 12.91 -7.18
CA THR A 140 -3.21 14.19 -6.49
C THR A 140 -4.61 14.75 -6.70
N THR A 141 -5.30 15.10 -5.61
CA THR A 141 -6.63 15.72 -5.63
C THR A 141 -6.58 17.17 -6.12
N LYS A 142 -7.75 17.75 -6.41
CA LYS A 142 -7.83 19.16 -6.87
C LYS A 142 -7.34 20.16 -5.83
N ASP A 143 -7.48 19.86 -4.54
CA ASP A 143 -6.96 20.64 -3.42
C ASP A 143 -5.53 20.22 -3.00
N GLY A 144 -4.93 19.31 -3.76
CA GLY A 144 -3.51 18.99 -3.74
C GLY A 144 -3.11 17.85 -2.81
N ALA A 145 -4.06 17.18 -2.14
CA ALA A 145 -3.76 16.00 -1.32
C ALA A 145 -3.16 14.90 -2.20
N VAL A 146 -2.09 14.25 -1.72
CA VAL A 146 -1.41 13.18 -2.46
C VAL A 146 -1.79 11.86 -1.83
N LEU A 147 -2.59 11.05 -2.53
CA LEU A 147 -3.23 9.86 -1.98
C LEU A 147 -2.44 8.56 -2.23
N GLY A 148 -1.36 8.64 -3.01
CA GLY A 148 -0.56 7.46 -3.35
C GLY A 148 0.82 7.81 -3.88
N MET A 149 1.76 6.87 -3.70
CA MET A 149 3.12 6.92 -4.25
C MET A 149 3.22 6.03 -5.47
N GLY A 150 3.92 6.50 -6.50
CA GLY A 150 4.13 5.69 -7.71
C GLY A 150 5.02 4.47 -7.44
N THR A 151 4.61 3.31 -7.94
CA THR A 151 5.39 2.08 -7.93
C THR A 151 6.12 1.90 -9.26
N ASP A 152 5.36 1.66 -10.32
CA ASP A 152 5.80 1.38 -11.67
C ASP A 152 5.07 2.28 -12.67
N ILE A 153 5.49 2.19 -13.93
CA ILE A 153 4.88 2.87 -15.07
C ILE A 153 4.80 1.90 -16.24
N GLY A 154 3.72 1.98 -17.02
CA GLY A 154 3.53 1.22 -18.26
C GLY A 154 3.56 2.13 -19.49
N PRO A 155 4.68 2.79 -19.83
CA PRO A 155 4.78 3.56 -21.06
C PRO A 155 4.59 2.63 -22.26
N THR A 156 3.75 3.03 -23.19
CA THR A 156 3.37 2.20 -24.33
C THR A 156 4.29 2.43 -25.52
N GLY A 157 4.52 1.35 -26.27
CA GLY A 157 5.24 1.36 -27.53
C GLY A 157 4.71 0.24 -28.43
N ILE A 158 5.15 0.22 -29.68
CA ILE A 158 4.76 -0.82 -30.63
C ILE A 158 5.85 -1.89 -30.66
N CYS A 159 5.52 -3.08 -30.17
CA CYS A 159 6.31 -4.29 -30.41
C CYS A 159 5.90 -4.90 -31.75
N TYR A 160 6.86 -5.31 -32.57
CA TYR A 160 6.59 -5.85 -33.91
C TYR A 160 7.55 -6.98 -34.28
N ARG A 161 7.16 -7.76 -35.29
CA ARG A 161 7.92 -8.90 -35.81
C ARG A 161 8.70 -8.48 -37.06
N THR A 162 9.99 -8.22 -36.89
CA THR A 162 10.89 -7.78 -37.97
C THR A 162 10.87 -8.73 -39.18
N ASP A 163 10.86 -10.04 -38.94
CA ASP A 163 10.82 -11.05 -40.00
C ASP A 163 9.52 -11.03 -40.81
N LEU A 164 8.39 -10.73 -40.17
CA LEU A 164 7.10 -10.63 -40.85
C LEU A 164 6.98 -9.32 -41.62
N LEU A 165 7.47 -8.20 -41.07
CA LEU A 165 7.52 -6.93 -41.78
C LEU A 165 8.42 -7.02 -43.02
N ALA A 166 9.59 -7.65 -42.91
CA ALA A 166 10.49 -7.88 -44.05
C ALA A 166 9.82 -8.72 -45.15
N LYS A 167 9.10 -9.79 -44.79
CA LYS A 167 8.32 -10.61 -45.74
C LYS A 167 7.25 -9.81 -46.47
N ALA A 168 6.66 -8.81 -45.80
CA ALA A 168 5.69 -7.89 -46.38
C ALA A 168 6.33 -6.68 -47.09
N GLY A 169 7.66 -6.63 -47.22
CA GLY A 169 8.38 -5.51 -47.84
C GLY A 169 8.28 -4.19 -47.06
N LEU A 170 7.99 -4.25 -45.76
CA LEU A 170 7.83 -3.11 -44.88
C LEU A 170 9.13 -2.78 -44.12
N PRO A 171 9.30 -1.52 -43.63
CA PRO A 171 10.45 -1.15 -42.82
C PRO A 171 10.55 -2.01 -41.55
N THR A 172 11.78 -2.40 -41.19
CA THR A 172 12.06 -3.17 -39.97
C THR A 172 12.81 -2.36 -38.92
N GLU A 173 13.38 -1.22 -39.29
CA GLU A 173 14.11 -0.36 -38.37
C GLU A 173 13.13 0.46 -37.51
N PRO A 174 13.34 0.55 -36.18
CA PRO A 174 12.42 1.26 -35.28
C PRO A 174 12.17 2.71 -35.70
N ALA A 175 13.22 3.44 -36.12
CA ALA A 175 13.10 4.83 -36.53
C ALA A 175 12.28 4.99 -37.83
N ALA A 176 12.50 4.11 -38.81
CA ALA A 176 11.75 4.13 -40.07
C ALA A 176 10.27 3.78 -39.84
N LEU A 177 10.00 2.83 -38.96
CA LEU A 177 8.63 2.49 -38.56
C LEU A 177 7.94 3.62 -37.81
N ALA A 178 8.63 4.29 -36.90
CA ALA A 178 8.10 5.47 -36.20
C ALA A 178 7.75 6.59 -37.19
N THR A 179 8.61 6.85 -38.19
CA THR A 179 8.32 7.82 -39.26
C THR A 179 7.15 7.38 -40.15
N ALA A 180 6.98 6.08 -40.36
CA ALA A 180 5.89 5.53 -41.17
C ALA A 180 4.54 5.46 -40.43
N MET A 181 4.54 5.53 -39.10
CA MET A 181 3.35 5.44 -38.24
C MET A 181 3.29 6.59 -37.20
N PRO A 182 3.29 7.87 -37.64
CA PRO A 182 3.24 9.01 -36.72
C PRO A 182 1.90 9.13 -35.97
N ASP A 183 0.85 8.50 -36.49
CA ASP A 183 -0.49 8.51 -35.94
C ASP A 183 -1.24 7.20 -36.23
N TRP A 184 -2.45 7.07 -35.67
CA TRP A 184 -3.29 5.88 -35.80
C TRP A 184 -3.75 5.60 -37.23
N ASN A 185 -3.96 6.63 -38.06
CA ASN A 185 -4.37 6.43 -39.44
C ASN A 185 -3.22 5.83 -40.26
N ALA A 186 -2.00 6.33 -40.05
CA ALA A 186 -0.80 5.81 -40.67
C ALA A 186 -0.49 4.38 -40.20
N TYR A 187 -0.67 4.09 -38.90
CA TYR A 187 -0.59 2.73 -38.36
C TYR A 187 -1.55 1.77 -39.08
N LEU A 188 -2.83 2.14 -39.23
CA LEU A 188 -3.83 1.33 -39.93
C LEU A 188 -3.50 1.16 -41.41
N ALA A 189 -3.02 2.21 -42.08
CA ALA A 189 -2.59 2.14 -43.47
C ALA A 189 -1.38 1.21 -43.66
N LEU A 190 -0.43 1.21 -42.73
CA LEU A 190 0.69 0.27 -42.73
C LEU A 190 0.19 -1.16 -42.51
N GLY A 191 -0.78 -1.38 -41.62
CA GLY A 191 -1.44 -2.66 -41.41
C GLY A 191 -2.17 -3.19 -42.65
N ALA A 192 -2.81 -2.29 -43.43
CA ALA A 192 -3.42 -2.67 -44.70
C ALA A 192 -2.37 -3.11 -45.75
N LYS A 193 -1.22 -2.41 -45.82
CA LYS A 193 -0.09 -2.81 -46.68
C LYS A 193 0.54 -4.13 -46.24
N TYR A 194 0.65 -4.37 -44.93
CA TYR A 194 1.19 -5.61 -44.38
C TYR A 194 0.35 -6.84 -44.78
N LYS A 195 -0.98 -6.67 -44.89
CA LYS A 195 -1.92 -7.75 -45.22
C LYS A 195 -1.97 -8.07 -46.72
N ALA A 196 -1.69 -7.08 -47.58
CA ALA A 196 -1.80 -7.19 -49.03
C ALA A 196 -0.74 -8.12 -49.63
#